data_AF-A0A0G0QQU5-F1
#
_entry.id   AF-A0A0G0QQU5-F1
#
_cell.length_a   1.000
_cell.length_b   1.000
_cell.length_c   1.000
_cell.angle_alpha   90.00
_cell.angle_beta   90.00
_cell.angle_gamma   90.00
#
_symmetry.space_group_name_H-M   'P 1'
#
loop_
_entity.id
_entity.type
_entity.pdbx_description
1 polymer ?
#
loop_
_entity_poly.entity_id
_entity_poly.type
_entity_poly.pdbx_seq_one_letter_code
_entity_poly.pdbx_strand_id
1 'polypeptide(L)'
;QVIHQKIREAEKGAIMDEFSGRVGTLISGMILRFDGSNVRVDIGRTEAIMPASERIPSERLSANQRLTFLLKAIEEGPKGKDIILSRADPLFVEKLFAREVPEVASGSVIVKMTAREAGVRSKVAVFSNASGVDPVGSCVGQKGVRVQAVTNELGGERVDIVPWSENTKELIASSLSPAENLSVILDEENKIAKVFAPEEMLSLAIGREGQNVRLAAKLTGYRIEVEPSLPKKAAKTKKVKKVIKKKSAKKKIEDGSKK
;
A
#
# COMPACT_ATOMS: atom_id res chain seq x y z
N GLN A 1 -44.02 29.51 14.69
CA GLN A 1 -43.21 28.90 13.60
C GLN A 1 -41.69 28.92 13.84
N VAL A 2 -41.17 29.57 14.90
CA VAL A 2 -39.72 29.60 15.24
C VAL A 2 -39.26 28.41 16.10
N ILE A 3 -40.16 27.82 16.91
CA ILE A 3 -39.85 26.70 17.81
C ILE A 3 -39.45 25.44 17.03
N HIS A 4 -40.18 25.09 15.96
CA HIS A 4 -39.83 23.92 15.12
C HIS A 4 -38.49 24.08 14.39
N GLN A 5 -38.11 25.30 14.03
CA GLN A 5 -36.81 25.57 13.43
C GLN A 5 -35.68 25.40 14.45
N LYS A 6 -35.84 25.95 15.66
CA LYS A 6 -34.89 25.74 16.77
C LYS A 6 -34.75 24.27 17.17
N ILE A 7 -35.84 23.49 17.14
CA ILE A 7 -35.78 22.04 17.41
C ILE A 7 -34.97 21.33 16.34
N ARG A 8 -35.21 21.59 15.04
CA ARG A 8 -34.43 21.00 13.95
C ARG A 8 -32.95 21.37 13.98
N GLU A 9 -32.64 22.62 14.31
CA GLU A 9 -31.26 23.10 14.46
C GLU A 9 -30.54 22.38 15.62
N ALA A 10 -31.22 22.21 16.76
CA ALA A 10 -30.68 21.46 17.89
C ALA A 10 -30.49 19.97 17.58
N GLU A 11 -31.45 19.33 16.89
CA GLU A 11 -31.33 17.94 16.42
C GLU A 11 -30.16 17.77 15.45
N LYS A 12 -30.00 18.68 14.48
CA LYS A 12 -28.88 18.65 13.53
C LYS A 12 -27.55 18.83 14.26
N GLY A 13 -27.48 19.69 15.27
CA GLY A 13 -26.30 19.88 16.11
C GLY A 13 -25.90 18.59 16.83
N ALA A 14 -26.84 17.95 17.53
CA ALA A 14 -26.59 16.71 18.27
C ALA A 14 -26.11 15.57 17.35
N ILE A 15 -26.69 15.45 16.15
CA ILE A 15 -26.26 14.46 15.15
C ILE A 15 -24.82 14.71 14.70
N MET A 16 -24.45 15.97 14.46
CA MET A 16 -23.09 16.31 14.02
C MET A 16 -22.05 16.03 15.09
N ASP A 17 -22.38 16.27 16.36
CA ASP A 17 -21.49 15.96 17.48
C ASP A 17 -21.28 14.44 17.63
N GLU A 18 -22.33 13.64 17.42
CA GLU A 18 -22.22 12.17 17.38
C GLU A 18 -21.25 11.71 16.28
N PHE A 19 -21.38 12.26 15.07
CA PHE A 19 -20.54 11.86 13.94
C PHE A 19 -19.11 12.40 14.03
N SER A 20 -18.88 13.51 14.74
CA SER A 20 -17.54 14.07 14.92
C SER A 20 -16.60 13.08 15.62
N GLY A 21 -17.08 12.36 16.63
CA GLY A 21 -16.33 11.29 17.30
C GLY A 21 -16.09 10.03 16.44
N ARG A 22 -16.73 9.95 15.26
CA ARG A 22 -16.67 8.80 14.33
C ARG A 22 -15.90 9.10 13.06
N VAL A 23 -15.30 10.29 12.92
CA VAL A 23 -14.40 10.62 11.82
C VAL A 23 -13.25 9.61 11.76
N GLY A 24 -12.97 9.11 10.56
CA GLY A 24 -11.99 8.05 10.31
C GLY A 24 -12.52 6.63 10.50
N THR A 25 -13.83 6.43 10.69
CA THR A 25 -14.45 5.08 10.81
C THR A 25 -15.21 4.69 9.56
N LEU A 26 -15.48 3.38 9.42
CA LEU A 26 -16.34 2.86 8.36
C LEU A 26 -17.81 2.99 8.72
N ILE A 27 -18.62 3.39 7.75
CA ILE A 27 -20.07 3.51 7.87
C ILE A 27 -20.73 2.83 6.68
N SER A 28 -21.79 2.06 6.93
CA SER A 28 -22.65 1.55 5.87
C SER A 28 -23.71 2.57 5.52
N GLY A 29 -23.92 2.82 4.24
CA GLY A 29 -24.94 3.74 3.76
C GLY A 29 -25.60 3.27 2.47
N MET A 30 -26.79 3.79 2.19
CA MET A 30 -27.52 3.54 0.95
C MET A 30 -27.42 4.77 0.04
N ILE A 31 -27.03 4.58 -1.22
CA ILE A 31 -27.01 5.67 -2.19
C ILE A 31 -28.45 6.08 -2.48
N LEU A 32 -28.80 7.34 -2.19
CA LEU A 32 -30.11 7.89 -2.48
C LEU A 32 -30.19 8.38 -3.92
N ARG A 33 -29.29 9.30 -4.27
CA ARG A 33 -29.28 9.98 -5.58
C ARG A 33 -27.91 10.54 -5.92
N PHE A 34 -27.80 11.02 -7.16
CA PHE A 34 -26.64 11.73 -7.68
C PHE A 34 -26.98 13.21 -7.84
N ASP A 35 -26.24 14.06 -7.14
CA ASP A 35 -26.33 15.52 -7.25
C ASP A 35 -25.20 15.98 -8.21
N GLY A 36 -25.41 15.78 -9.52
CA GLY A 36 -24.35 15.94 -10.52
C GLY A 36 -23.30 14.84 -10.41
N SER A 37 -22.04 15.20 -10.14
CA SER A 37 -20.94 14.25 -9.93
C SER A 37 -20.84 13.74 -8.48
N ASN A 38 -21.51 14.42 -7.54
CA ASN A 38 -21.54 14.05 -6.12
C ASN A 38 -22.63 13.00 -5.85
N VAL A 39 -22.43 12.22 -4.80
CA VAL A 39 -23.37 11.16 -4.40
C VAL A 39 -23.95 11.49 -3.03
N ARG A 40 -25.29 11.47 -2.91
CA ARG A 40 -25.99 11.58 -1.63
C ARG A 40 -26.25 10.19 -1.07
N VAL A 41 -25.88 10.00 0.19
CA VAL A 41 -25.93 8.70 0.86
C VAL A 41 -26.74 8.83 2.15
N ASP A 42 -27.72 7.97 2.33
CA ASP A 42 -28.42 7.79 3.60
C ASP A 42 -27.57 6.93 4.53
N ILE A 43 -27.23 7.48 5.70
CA ILE A 43 -26.52 6.79 6.77
C ILE A 43 -27.43 6.49 7.98
N GLY A 44 -28.75 6.53 7.77
CA GLY A 44 -29.82 6.15 8.69
C GLY A 44 -30.33 7.29 9.56
N ARG A 45 -29.43 8.09 10.15
CA ARG A 45 -29.80 9.25 10.99
C ARG A 45 -29.88 10.56 10.21
N THR A 46 -29.09 10.67 9.15
CA THR A 46 -28.99 11.88 8.32
C THR A 46 -28.44 11.51 6.93
N GLU A 47 -28.40 12.50 6.04
CA GLU A 47 -27.77 12.37 4.73
C GLU A 47 -26.31 12.83 4.80
N ALA A 48 -25.45 12.08 4.12
CA ALA A 48 -24.06 12.43 3.89
C ALA A 48 -23.79 12.62 2.39
N ILE A 49 -22.67 13.24 2.06
CA ILE A 49 -22.24 13.49 0.69
C ILE A 49 -20.88 12.82 0.44
N MET A 50 -20.76 12.12 -0.68
CA MET A 50 -19.47 11.69 -1.23
C MET A 50 -19.16 12.57 -2.44
N PRO A 51 -18.20 13.50 -2.32
CA PRO A 51 -17.76 14.34 -3.43
C PRO A 51 -17.18 13.52 -4.59
N ALA A 52 -17.18 14.09 -5.78
CA ALA A 52 -16.63 13.44 -6.97
C ALA A 52 -15.15 13.00 -6.81
N SER A 53 -14.34 13.82 -6.13
CA SER A 53 -12.92 13.52 -5.83
C SER A 53 -12.73 12.34 -4.87
N GLU A 54 -13.76 12.01 -4.09
CA GLU A 54 -13.72 10.96 -3.07
C GLU A 54 -14.32 9.64 -3.56
N ARG A 55 -14.74 9.59 -4.83
CA ARG A 55 -15.25 8.39 -5.50
C ARG A 55 -14.11 7.57 -6.07
N ILE A 56 -14.30 6.26 -6.11
CA ILE A 56 -13.45 5.38 -6.93
C ILE A 56 -13.82 5.59 -8.41
N PRO A 57 -12.91 6.05 -9.28
CA PRO A 57 -13.26 6.42 -10.66
C PRO A 57 -13.77 5.26 -11.52
N SER A 58 -13.26 4.05 -11.30
CA SER A 58 -13.66 2.83 -12.02
C SER A 58 -14.95 2.20 -11.48
N GLU A 59 -15.46 2.67 -10.34
CA GLU A 59 -16.60 2.07 -9.67
C GLU A 59 -17.93 2.54 -10.27
N ARG A 60 -18.79 1.56 -10.62
CA ARG A 60 -20.16 1.82 -11.07
C ARG A 60 -21.09 1.85 -9.87
N LEU A 61 -21.59 3.05 -9.57
CA LEU A 61 -22.52 3.29 -8.48
C LEU A 61 -23.96 3.35 -9.01
N SER A 62 -24.89 2.78 -8.27
CA SER A 62 -26.32 2.80 -8.58
C SER A 62 -27.13 3.37 -7.41
N ALA A 63 -28.26 4.01 -7.71
CA ALA A 63 -29.21 4.39 -6.68
C ALA A 63 -29.77 3.15 -5.95
N ASN A 64 -30.13 3.30 -4.68
CA ASN A 64 -30.55 2.25 -3.75
C ASN A 64 -29.49 1.16 -3.48
N GLN A 65 -28.26 1.32 -3.96
CA GLN A 65 -27.16 0.42 -3.65
C GLN A 65 -26.65 0.70 -2.23
N ARG A 66 -26.47 -0.37 -1.44
CA ARG A 66 -25.84 -0.28 -0.11
C ARG A 66 -24.34 -0.54 -0.23
N LEU A 67 -23.53 0.34 0.32
CA LEU A 67 -22.07 0.25 0.30
C LEU A 67 -21.47 0.65 1.64
N THR A 68 -20.19 0.31 1.84
CA THR A 68 -19.38 0.83 2.94
C THR A 68 -18.68 2.13 2.50
N PHE A 69 -18.53 3.09 3.39
CA PHE A 69 -17.81 4.34 3.16
C PHE A 69 -16.90 4.65 4.34
N LEU A 70 -15.82 5.39 4.10
CA LEU A 70 -15.08 6.07 5.16
C LEU A 70 -15.82 7.37 5.50
N LEU A 71 -16.10 7.63 6.77
CA LEU A 71 -16.44 8.99 7.23
C LEU A 71 -15.15 9.79 7.27
N LYS A 72 -14.91 10.61 6.23
CA LYS A 72 -13.65 11.31 6.04
C LYS A 72 -13.55 12.57 6.88
N ALA A 73 -14.59 13.40 6.86
CA ALA A 73 -14.60 14.69 7.54
C ALA A 73 -16.03 15.18 7.78
N ILE A 74 -16.15 16.23 8.59
CA ILE A 74 -17.34 17.07 8.68
C ILE A 74 -16.91 18.47 8.28
N GLU A 75 -17.52 19.02 7.24
CA GLU A 75 -17.14 20.31 6.66
C GLU A 75 -18.30 21.31 6.75
N GLU A 76 -18.00 22.60 6.83
CA GLU A 76 -19.03 23.65 6.79
C GLU A 76 -19.44 23.93 5.35
N GLY A 77 -20.69 23.64 5.02
CA GLY A 77 -21.30 23.95 3.73
C GLY A 77 -22.27 25.14 3.81
N PRO A 78 -22.79 25.62 2.65
CA PRO A 78 -23.72 26.74 2.58
C PRO A 78 -25.04 26.53 3.35
N LYS A 79 -25.38 25.27 3.65
CA LYS A 79 -26.60 24.86 4.37
C LYS A 79 -26.26 24.27 5.76
N GLY A 80 -25.10 24.62 6.29
CA GLY A 80 -24.55 24.10 7.54
C GLY A 80 -23.56 22.95 7.34
N LYS A 81 -23.23 22.24 8.41
CA LYS A 81 -22.28 21.13 8.38
C LYS A 81 -22.75 19.98 7.47
N ASP A 82 -21.86 19.48 6.65
CA ASP A 82 -22.02 18.32 5.77
C ASP A 82 -21.06 17.21 6.20
N ILE A 83 -21.55 15.98 6.22
CA ILE A 83 -20.74 14.79 6.48
C ILE A 83 -20.13 14.32 5.15
N ILE A 84 -18.81 14.35 5.07
CA ILE A 84 -18.05 13.97 3.88
C ILE A 84 -17.67 12.49 3.98
N LEU A 85 -18.12 11.73 2.99
CA LEU A 85 -17.77 10.33 2.81
C LEU A 85 -16.69 10.15 1.76
N SER A 86 -15.92 9.08 1.88
CA SER A 86 -14.95 8.69 0.86
C SER A 86 -14.88 7.18 0.65
N ARG A 87 -14.64 6.80 -0.60
CA ARG A 87 -14.16 5.46 -0.99
C ARG A 87 -12.79 5.52 -1.67
N ALA A 88 -12.29 6.71 -2.04
CA ALA A 88 -10.99 6.90 -2.68
C ALA A 88 -9.83 7.12 -1.69
N ASP A 89 -10.11 7.52 -0.46
CA ASP A 89 -9.08 7.84 0.55
C ASP A 89 -8.24 6.61 0.92
N PRO A 90 -6.90 6.71 1.06
CA PRO A 90 -6.06 5.59 1.52
C PRO A 90 -6.51 5.00 2.86
N LEU A 91 -7.02 5.82 3.79
CA LEU A 91 -7.51 5.37 5.10
C LEU A 91 -8.67 4.39 4.97
N PHE A 92 -9.44 4.44 3.87
CA PHE A 92 -10.49 3.46 3.61
C PHE A 92 -9.92 2.04 3.53
N VAL A 93 -8.79 1.84 2.85
CA VAL A 93 -8.12 0.54 2.73
C VAL A 93 -7.66 0.04 4.10
N GLU A 94 -7.05 0.91 4.90
CA GLU A 94 -6.58 0.56 6.24
C GLU A 94 -7.72 0.11 7.16
N LYS A 95 -8.86 0.82 7.11
CA LYS A 95 -10.03 0.46 7.91
C LYS A 95 -10.71 -0.80 7.41
N LEU A 96 -10.68 -1.08 6.10
CA LEU A 96 -11.15 -2.36 5.56
C LEU A 96 -10.28 -3.53 6.04
N PHE A 97 -8.96 -3.37 6.07
CA PHE A 97 -8.08 -4.37 6.66
C PHE A 97 -8.35 -4.55 8.16
N ALA A 98 -8.56 -3.48 8.91
CA ALA A 98 -8.92 -3.58 10.32
C ALA A 98 -10.27 -4.30 10.55
N ARG A 99 -11.21 -4.21 9.61
CA ARG A 99 -12.48 -4.95 9.66
C ARG A 99 -12.30 -6.43 9.31
N GLU A 100 -11.47 -6.73 8.31
CA GLU A 100 -11.30 -8.08 7.73
C GLU A 100 -10.28 -8.95 8.47
N VAL A 101 -9.24 -8.33 9.06
CA VAL A 101 -8.08 -9.01 9.65
C VAL A 101 -8.08 -8.80 11.17
N PRO A 102 -8.38 -9.85 11.97
CA PRO A 102 -8.41 -9.76 13.44
C PRO A 102 -7.10 -9.22 14.04
N GLU A 103 -5.96 -9.59 13.47
CA GLU A 103 -4.64 -9.15 13.93
C GLU A 103 -4.41 -7.65 13.70
N VAL A 104 -5.03 -7.06 12.67
CA VAL A 104 -5.01 -5.61 12.44
C VAL A 104 -5.96 -4.92 13.43
N ALA A 105 -7.12 -5.50 13.69
CA ALA A 105 -8.07 -4.99 14.68
C ALA A 105 -7.50 -4.98 16.11
N SER A 106 -6.74 -6.02 16.49
CA SER A 106 -6.10 -6.13 17.81
C SER A 106 -4.82 -5.32 17.94
N GLY A 107 -4.29 -4.79 16.83
CA GLY A 107 -3.01 -4.06 16.80
C GLY A 107 -1.77 -4.97 16.85
N SER A 108 -1.92 -6.29 16.68
CA SER A 108 -0.80 -7.24 16.55
C SER A 108 -0.09 -7.11 15.20
N VAL A 109 -0.85 -6.71 14.17
CA VAL A 109 -0.37 -6.29 12.86
C VAL A 109 -0.78 -4.83 12.67
N ILE A 110 0.16 -4.01 12.22
CA ILE A 110 -0.01 -2.58 12.04
C ILE A 110 0.18 -2.27 10.57
N VAL A 111 -0.82 -1.62 9.96
CA VAL A 111 -0.65 -1.00 8.64
C VAL A 111 0.16 0.28 8.86
N LYS A 112 1.41 0.29 8.37
CA LYS A 112 2.35 1.39 8.57
C LYS A 112 2.21 2.48 7.52
N MET A 113 2.00 2.08 6.27
CA MET A 113 1.96 2.98 5.12
C MET A 113 1.04 2.43 4.04
N THR A 114 0.34 3.33 3.35
CA THR A 114 -0.56 2.99 2.24
C THR A 114 -0.32 3.92 1.06
N ALA A 115 0.03 3.36 -0.09
CA ALA A 115 0.13 4.07 -1.36
C ALA A 115 -0.97 3.59 -2.30
N ARG A 116 -1.89 4.48 -2.64
CA ARG A 116 -3.12 4.14 -3.37
C ARG A 116 -3.29 4.93 -4.66
N GLU A 117 -3.66 4.21 -5.71
CA GLU A 117 -4.31 4.70 -6.93
C GLU A 117 -5.72 4.08 -6.97
N ALA A 118 -6.71 4.83 -6.46
CA ALA A 118 -8.05 4.32 -6.18
C ALA A 118 -8.71 3.68 -7.42
N GLY A 119 -9.24 2.47 -7.22
CA GLY A 119 -9.91 1.68 -8.27
C GLY A 119 -8.98 0.95 -9.23
N VAL A 120 -7.66 1.07 -9.06
CA VAL A 120 -6.67 0.41 -9.91
C VAL A 120 -5.74 -0.46 -9.07
N ARG A 121 -4.95 0.14 -8.17
CA ARG A 121 -3.96 -0.60 -7.39
C ARG A 121 -3.56 0.14 -6.10
N SER A 122 -3.37 -0.62 -5.03
CA SER A 122 -2.84 -0.16 -3.75
C SER A 122 -1.64 -0.99 -3.31
N LYS A 123 -0.65 -0.34 -2.70
CA LYS A 123 0.41 -0.98 -1.91
C LYS A 123 0.22 -0.66 -0.44
N VAL A 124 0.24 -1.69 0.39
CA VAL A 124 0.03 -1.60 1.83
C VAL A 124 1.23 -2.22 2.53
N ALA A 125 1.98 -1.40 3.27
CA ALA A 125 3.13 -1.85 4.05
C ALA A 125 2.68 -2.22 5.47
N VAL A 126 2.92 -3.46 5.87
CA VAL A 126 2.46 -4.01 7.15
C VAL A 126 3.63 -4.47 8.02
N PHE A 127 3.49 -4.27 9.32
CA PHE A 127 4.47 -4.66 10.34
C PHE A 127 3.76 -5.46 11.43
N SER A 128 4.45 -6.40 12.08
CA SER A 128 3.93 -7.03 13.30
C SER A 128 4.77 -6.64 14.50
N ASN A 129 4.09 -6.22 15.58
CA ASN A 129 4.71 -6.00 16.89
C ASN A 129 4.67 -7.25 17.79
N ALA A 130 4.05 -8.34 17.32
CA ALA A 130 3.86 -9.57 18.06
C ALA A 130 4.82 -10.64 17.55
N SER A 131 5.60 -11.24 18.46
CA SER A 131 6.52 -12.32 18.12
C SER A 131 5.76 -13.52 17.55
N GLY A 132 6.22 -14.03 16.40
CA GLY A 132 5.63 -15.21 15.75
C GLY A 132 4.40 -14.93 14.89
N VAL A 133 4.00 -13.66 14.72
CA VAL A 133 2.93 -13.27 13.80
C VAL A 133 3.54 -12.76 12.49
N ASP A 134 3.17 -13.41 11.38
CA ASP A 134 3.53 -12.94 10.04
C ASP A 134 2.53 -11.87 9.57
N PRO A 135 2.93 -10.59 9.46
CA PRO A 135 2.00 -9.53 9.11
C PRO A 135 1.46 -9.65 7.68
N VAL A 136 2.26 -10.19 6.74
CA VAL A 136 1.82 -10.36 5.34
C VAL A 136 0.84 -11.52 5.27
N GLY A 137 1.21 -12.68 5.83
CA GLY A 137 0.36 -13.87 5.89
C GLY A 137 -0.98 -13.62 6.59
N SER A 138 -0.98 -12.88 7.70
CA SER A 138 -2.21 -12.50 8.41
C SER A 138 -3.16 -11.66 7.54
N CYS A 139 -2.63 -10.69 6.78
CA CYS A 139 -3.45 -9.84 5.91
C CYS A 139 -3.90 -10.54 4.62
N VAL A 140 -3.10 -11.45 4.08
CA VAL A 140 -3.45 -12.25 2.89
C VAL A 140 -4.51 -13.30 3.26
N GLY A 141 -4.33 -13.99 4.39
CA GLY A 141 -5.17 -15.10 4.81
C GLY A 141 -4.97 -16.37 3.97
N GLN A 142 -5.64 -17.46 4.35
CA GLN A 142 -5.55 -18.72 3.60
C GLN A 142 -5.98 -18.52 2.15
N LYS A 143 -5.11 -18.88 1.20
CA LYS A 143 -5.34 -18.71 -0.25
C LYS A 143 -5.74 -17.28 -0.67
N GLY A 144 -5.36 -16.26 0.10
CA GLY A 144 -5.69 -14.87 -0.24
C GLY A 144 -7.12 -14.43 0.09
N VAL A 145 -7.89 -15.22 0.85
CA VAL A 145 -9.33 -14.94 1.11
C VAL A 145 -9.55 -13.55 1.72
N ARG A 146 -8.72 -13.13 2.67
CA ARG A 146 -8.90 -11.84 3.36
C ARG A 146 -8.58 -10.66 2.45
N VAL A 147 -7.43 -10.69 1.77
CA VAL A 147 -7.08 -9.63 0.80
C VAL A 147 -8.06 -9.57 -0.38
N GLN A 148 -8.63 -10.70 -0.79
CA GLN A 148 -9.65 -10.74 -1.83
C GLN A 148 -10.97 -10.11 -1.36
N ALA A 149 -11.37 -10.31 -0.10
CA ALA A 149 -12.54 -9.63 0.47
C ALA A 149 -12.39 -8.11 0.45
N VAL A 150 -11.21 -7.60 0.84
CA VAL A 150 -10.88 -6.17 0.74
C VAL A 150 -10.88 -5.70 -0.71
N THR A 151 -10.25 -6.44 -1.63
CA THR A 151 -10.23 -6.15 -3.08
C THR A 151 -11.63 -6.05 -3.67
N ASN A 152 -12.54 -6.94 -3.26
CA ASN A 152 -13.93 -6.95 -3.71
C ASN A 152 -14.69 -5.73 -3.20
N GLU A 153 -14.52 -5.35 -1.93
CA GLU A 153 -15.11 -4.13 -1.39
C GLU A 153 -14.58 -2.86 -2.08
N LEU A 154 -13.34 -2.87 -2.58
CA LEU A 154 -12.75 -1.79 -3.36
C LEU A 154 -13.13 -1.79 -4.85
N GLY A 155 -14.06 -2.65 -5.28
CA GLY A 155 -14.50 -2.71 -6.67
C GLY A 155 -13.48 -3.34 -7.64
N GLY A 156 -12.63 -4.24 -7.14
CA GLY A 156 -11.62 -4.93 -7.95
C GLY A 156 -10.25 -4.22 -8.02
N GLU A 157 -10.03 -3.20 -7.20
CA GLU A 157 -8.71 -2.58 -7.00
C GLU A 157 -7.68 -3.62 -6.53
N ARG A 158 -6.57 -3.80 -7.25
CA ARG A 158 -5.54 -4.78 -6.85
C ARG A 158 -4.80 -4.32 -5.60
N VAL A 159 -4.71 -5.16 -4.58
CA VAL A 159 -4.01 -4.83 -3.33
C VAL A 159 -2.77 -5.68 -3.16
N ASP A 160 -1.60 -5.03 -3.16
CA ASP A 160 -0.33 -5.65 -2.82
C ASP A 160 0.00 -5.38 -1.35
N ILE A 161 0.23 -6.45 -0.58
CA ILE A 161 0.66 -6.37 0.81
C ILE A 161 2.15 -6.67 0.86
N VAL A 162 2.93 -5.77 1.46
CA VAL A 162 4.39 -5.89 1.56
C VAL A 162 4.85 -5.76 3.00
N PRO A 163 5.93 -6.45 3.42
CA PRO A 163 6.48 -6.26 4.75
C PRO A 163 7.11 -4.86 4.85
N TRP A 164 6.78 -4.15 5.92
CA TRP A 164 7.42 -2.91 6.29
C TRP A 164 8.70 -3.19 7.08
N SER A 165 9.74 -2.40 6.83
CA SER A 165 11.02 -2.45 7.57
C SER A 165 11.45 -1.03 7.94
N GLU A 166 12.10 -0.88 9.10
CA GLU A 166 12.78 0.35 9.49
C GLU A 166 14.00 0.62 8.59
N ASN A 167 14.60 -0.44 8.05
CA ASN A 167 15.67 -0.32 7.08
C ASN A 167 15.09 0.14 5.74
N THR A 168 15.43 1.37 5.34
CA THR A 168 14.93 1.97 4.10
C THR A 168 15.26 1.14 2.86
N LYS A 169 16.43 0.49 2.80
CA LYS A 169 16.80 -0.36 1.64
C LYS A 169 15.88 -1.56 1.52
N GLU A 170 15.59 -2.20 2.65
CA GLU A 170 14.68 -3.35 2.71
C GLU A 170 13.25 -2.94 2.39
N LEU A 171 12.78 -1.81 2.93
CA LEU A 171 11.46 -1.26 2.64
C LEU A 171 11.30 -0.93 1.14
N ILE A 172 12.31 -0.34 0.51
CA ILE A 172 12.28 -0.05 -0.93
C ILE A 172 12.29 -1.36 -1.74
N ALA A 173 13.16 -2.31 -1.40
CA ALA A 173 13.19 -3.61 -2.07
C ALA A 173 11.84 -4.35 -1.95
N SER A 174 11.26 -4.42 -0.75
CA SER A 174 9.96 -5.06 -0.52
C SER A 174 8.81 -4.33 -1.22
N SER A 175 8.88 -3.00 -1.28
CA SER A 175 7.89 -2.18 -1.99
C SER A 175 7.85 -2.43 -3.50
N LEU A 176 8.88 -3.05 -4.10
CA LEU A 176 8.88 -3.41 -5.53
C LEU A 176 8.39 -4.83 -5.81
N SER A 177 7.97 -5.58 -4.78
CA SER A 177 7.28 -6.88 -4.93
C SER A 177 6.18 -6.79 -5.99
N PRO A 178 6.11 -7.74 -6.94
CA PRO A 178 6.71 -9.09 -6.90
C PRO A 178 8.15 -9.21 -7.45
N ALA A 179 8.84 -8.11 -7.78
CA ALA A 179 10.22 -8.20 -8.24
C ALA A 179 11.17 -8.58 -7.09
N GLU A 180 11.97 -9.63 -7.31
CA GLU A 180 12.89 -10.19 -6.31
C GLU A 180 14.36 -9.97 -6.69
N ASN A 181 15.27 -10.30 -5.76
CA ASN A 181 16.73 -10.22 -5.96
C ASN A 181 17.24 -8.83 -6.34
N LEU A 182 16.61 -7.80 -5.79
CA LEU A 182 16.93 -6.40 -6.05
C LEU A 182 18.10 -5.92 -5.18
N SER A 183 18.97 -5.10 -5.74
CA SER A 183 20.01 -4.39 -4.99
C SER A 183 19.69 -2.90 -4.92
N VAL A 184 19.70 -2.32 -3.72
CA VAL A 184 19.32 -0.91 -3.51
C VAL A 184 20.51 -0.08 -3.03
N ILE A 185 20.81 0.99 -3.76
CA ILE A 185 21.75 2.05 -3.38
C ILE A 185 20.93 3.29 -3.06
N LEU A 186 21.14 3.88 -1.88
CA LEU A 186 20.43 5.06 -1.43
C LEU A 186 21.33 6.28 -1.54
N ASP A 187 20.73 7.36 -2.02
CA ASP A 187 21.14 8.74 -1.78
C ASP A 187 20.12 9.33 -0.79
N GLU A 188 20.51 9.37 0.48
CA GLU A 188 19.65 9.81 1.58
C GLU A 188 19.41 11.32 1.55
N GLU A 189 20.37 12.10 1.05
CA GLU A 189 20.29 13.56 0.95
C GLU A 189 19.24 13.97 -0.07
N ASN A 190 19.26 13.36 -1.25
CA ASN A 190 18.34 13.69 -2.34
C ASN A 190 17.06 12.85 -2.34
N LYS A 191 16.91 11.91 -1.40
CA LYS A 191 15.80 10.92 -1.37
C LYS A 191 15.67 10.14 -2.68
N ILE A 192 16.80 9.71 -3.24
CA ILE A 192 16.85 8.90 -4.47
C ILE A 192 17.31 7.48 -4.13
N ALA A 193 16.64 6.50 -4.70
CA ALA A 193 17.00 5.09 -4.58
C ALA A 193 17.25 4.49 -5.95
N LYS A 194 18.50 4.06 -6.20
CA LYS A 194 18.87 3.31 -7.39
C LYS A 194 18.72 1.83 -7.11
N VAL A 195 17.84 1.18 -7.87
CA VAL A 195 17.49 -0.22 -7.72
C VAL A 195 17.97 -1.00 -8.92
N PHE A 196 18.86 -1.95 -8.70
CA PHE A 196 19.35 -2.85 -9.72
C PHE A 196 18.54 -4.14 -9.69
N ALA A 197 17.85 -4.43 -10.79
CA ALA A 197 17.01 -5.61 -10.96
C ALA A 197 17.63 -6.57 -11.99
N PRO A 198 17.56 -7.90 -11.77
CA PRO A 198 17.83 -8.86 -12.84
C PRO A 198 16.98 -8.59 -14.08
N GLU A 199 17.47 -8.96 -15.26
CA GLU A 199 16.82 -8.66 -16.55
C GLU A 199 15.39 -9.24 -16.60
N GLU A 200 15.21 -10.43 -16.05
CA GLU A 200 13.93 -11.11 -15.92
C GLU A 200 12.95 -10.42 -14.95
N MET A 201 13.46 -9.66 -13.97
CA MET A 201 12.66 -8.94 -12.98
C MET A 201 12.46 -7.46 -13.31
N LEU A 202 13.19 -6.91 -14.29
CA LEU A 202 13.16 -5.49 -14.63
C LEU A 202 11.75 -5.03 -15.01
N SER A 203 11.06 -5.81 -15.84
CA SER A 203 9.69 -5.52 -16.26
C SER A 203 8.70 -5.52 -15.09
N LEU A 204 8.84 -6.47 -14.15
CA LEU A 204 8.00 -6.54 -12.95
C LEU A 204 8.29 -5.39 -11.98
N ALA A 205 9.56 -5.02 -11.82
CA ALA A 205 9.98 -3.92 -10.95
C ALA A 205 9.42 -2.57 -11.43
N ILE A 206 9.45 -2.32 -12.74
CA ILE A 206 8.87 -1.10 -13.33
C ILE A 206 7.33 -1.18 -13.28
N GLY A 207 6.77 -2.32 -13.71
CA GLY A 207 5.34 -2.52 -13.87
C GLY A 207 4.76 -1.84 -15.11
N ARG A 208 3.51 -2.17 -15.45
CA ARG A 208 2.79 -1.54 -16.58
C ARG A 208 2.74 -0.03 -16.40
N GLU A 209 3.21 0.73 -17.39
CA GLU A 209 3.28 2.21 -17.37
C GLU A 209 4.01 2.79 -16.14
N GLY A 210 4.94 2.02 -15.56
CA GLY A 210 5.65 2.43 -14.35
C GLY A 210 4.79 2.45 -13.09
N GLN A 211 3.61 1.80 -13.08
CA GLN A 211 2.71 1.83 -11.93
C GLN A 211 3.36 1.26 -10.66
N ASN A 212 4.12 0.16 -10.78
CA ASN A 212 4.71 -0.48 -9.61
C ASN A 212 5.76 0.44 -8.95
N VAL A 213 6.68 0.98 -9.76
CA VAL A 213 7.71 1.91 -9.27
C VAL A 213 7.10 3.20 -8.72
N ARG A 214 6.01 3.70 -9.30
CA ARG A 214 5.32 4.91 -8.86
C ARG A 214 4.62 4.72 -7.51
N LEU A 215 3.95 3.59 -7.32
CA LEU A 215 3.33 3.23 -6.04
C LEU A 215 4.40 2.98 -4.97
N ALA A 216 5.50 2.30 -5.31
CA ALA A 216 6.65 2.11 -4.42
C ALA A 216 7.28 3.46 -4.01
N ALA A 217 7.44 4.39 -4.94
CA ALA A 217 7.94 5.73 -4.66
C ALA A 217 6.99 6.51 -3.74
N LYS A 218 5.68 6.45 -3.99
CA LYS A 218 4.65 7.06 -3.12
C LYS A 218 4.63 6.43 -1.72
N LEU A 219 4.85 5.12 -1.62
CA LEU A 219 4.84 4.39 -0.35
C LEU A 219 6.05 4.73 0.51
N THR A 220 7.23 4.81 -0.10
CA THR A 220 8.50 4.98 0.61
C THR A 220 8.92 6.44 0.75
N GLY A 221 8.37 7.33 -0.07
CA GLY A 221 8.78 8.73 -0.16
C GLY A 221 10.10 8.95 -0.90
N TYR A 222 10.67 7.91 -1.53
CA TYR A 222 11.88 8.01 -2.33
C TYR A 222 11.55 8.05 -3.82
N ARG A 223 12.31 8.82 -4.59
CA ARG A 223 12.35 8.66 -6.04
C ARG A 223 13.11 7.37 -6.36
N ILE A 224 12.44 6.42 -7.01
CA ILE A 224 13.01 5.11 -7.32
C ILE A 224 13.38 5.04 -8.81
N GLU A 225 14.65 4.73 -9.08
CA GLU A 225 15.20 4.53 -10.42
C GLU A 225 15.60 3.07 -10.57
N VAL A 226 14.95 2.35 -11.49
CA VAL A 226 15.19 0.92 -11.71
C VAL A 226 16.09 0.73 -12.93
N GLU A 227 17.21 0.06 -12.73
CA GLU A 227 18.21 -0.24 -13.76
C GLU A 227 18.45 -1.76 -13.85
N PRO A 228 18.80 -2.30 -15.03
CA PRO A 228 19.24 -3.68 -15.13
C PRO A 228 20.53 -3.88 -14.32
N SER A 229 20.59 -4.96 -13.55
CA SER A 229 21.80 -5.35 -12.84
C SER A 229 22.89 -5.65 -13.86
N LEU A 230 24.06 -5.05 -13.71
CA LEU A 230 25.20 -5.37 -14.57
C LEU A 230 25.49 -6.88 -14.47
N PRO A 231 25.71 -7.59 -15.59
CA PRO A 231 26.07 -8.98 -15.55
C PRO A 231 27.32 -9.12 -14.67
N LYS A 232 27.29 -10.02 -13.69
CA LYS A 232 28.46 -10.39 -12.89
C LYS A 232 29.54 -10.93 -13.83
N LYS A 233 30.34 -10.05 -14.44
CA LYS A 233 31.58 -10.44 -15.12
C LYS A 233 32.52 -11.01 -14.05
N ALA A 234 32.55 -12.34 -14.00
CA ALA A 234 33.63 -13.17 -13.47
C ALA A 234 34.14 -12.83 -12.05
N ALA A 235 33.40 -13.21 -11.02
CA ALA A 235 33.99 -13.57 -9.72
C ALA A 235 34.73 -14.93 -9.76
N LYS A 236 35.41 -15.26 -10.88
CA LYS A 236 36.32 -16.40 -11.04
C LYS A 236 37.72 -15.92 -11.47
N THR A 237 38.26 -14.92 -10.78
CA THR A 237 39.67 -14.51 -10.97
C THR A 237 40.41 -14.35 -9.64
N LYS A 238 40.23 -15.30 -8.70
CA LYS A 238 41.17 -15.52 -7.58
C LYS A 238 41.58 -17.00 -7.37
N LYS A 239 41.40 -17.89 -8.36
CA LYS A 239 41.96 -19.27 -8.33
C LYS A 239 43.12 -19.55 -9.31
N VAL A 240 43.58 -18.58 -10.12
CA VAL A 240 44.69 -18.83 -11.07
C VAL A 240 46.09 -18.57 -10.48
N LYS A 241 46.24 -17.82 -9.38
CA LYS A 241 47.57 -17.61 -8.74
C LYS A 241 48.10 -18.79 -7.92
N LYS A 242 47.31 -19.86 -7.69
CA LYS A 242 47.77 -21.05 -6.92
C LYS A 242 48.28 -22.22 -7.78
N VAL A 243 48.09 -22.18 -9.11
CA VAL A 243 48.55 -23.26 -10.02
C VAL A 243 49.93 -22.97 -10.62
N ILE A 244 50.30 -21.71 -10.81
CA ILE A 244 51.62 -21.35 -11.38
C ILE A 244 52.75 -21.49 -10.35
N LYS A 245 52.49 -21.30 -9.04
CA LYS A 245 53.47 -21.55 -7.98
C LYS A 245 53.75 -23.04 -7.69
N LYS A 246 52.90 -23.97 -8.17
CA LYS A 246 53.13 -25.42 -8.01
C LYS A 246 53.85 -26.07 -9.20
N LYS A 247 53.91 -25.42 -10.37
CA LYS A 247 54.68 -25.91 -11.53
C LYS A 247 56.16 -25.49 -11.54
N SER A 248 56.53 -24.40 -10.84
CA SER A 248 57.94 -24.01 -10.68
C SER A 248 58.68 -24.74 -9.56
N ALA A 249 57.97 -25.39 -8.62
CA ALA A 249 58.58 -26.17 -7.53
C ALA A 249 58.79 -27.66 -7.88
N LYS A 250 58.13 -28.20 -8.91
CA LYS A 250 58.30 -29.60 -9.35
C LYS A 250 59.37 -29.81 -10.43
N LYS A 251 59.94 -28.75 -11.01
CA LYS A 251 60.99 -28.85 -12.05
C LYS A 251 62.43 -28.66 -11.51
N LYS A 252 62.63 -28.61 -10.20
CA LYS A 252 63.96 -28.46 -9.55
C LYS A 252 64.42 -29.68 -8.74
N ILE A 253 63.67 -30.80 -8.75
CA ILE A 253 63.99 -31.99 -7.96
C ILE A 253 64.44 -33.19 -8.83
N GLU A 254 64.24 -33.17 -10.15
CA GLU A 254 64.63 -34.30 -11.03
C GLU A 254 66.03 -34.20 -11.68
N ASP A 255 66.76 -33.09 -11.55
CA ASP A 255 68.13 -32.95 -12.09
C ASP A 255 69.25 -33.19 -11.05
N GLY A 256 68.91 -33.72 -9.87
CA GLY A 256 69.82 -33.87 -8.73
C GLY A 256 70.31 -35.28 -8.42
N SER A 257 70.18 -36.26 -9.33
CA SER A 257 70.64 -37.64 -9.08
C SER A 257 71.39 -38.23 -10.27
N LYS A 258 72.55 -37.63 -10.59
CA LYS A 258 73.66 -38.32 -11.25
C LYS A 258 74.95 -38.01 -10.48
N LYS A 259 75.30 -38.90 -9.56
CA LYS A 259 76.67 -39.24 -9.16
C LYS A 259 76.65 -40.66 -8.62
#